data_AF-A0A7L3M486-F1
#
_entry.id   AF-A0A7L3M486-F1
#
_cell.length_a   1.000
_cell.length_b   1.000
_cell.length_c   1.000
_cell.angle_alpha   90.00
_cell.angle_beta   90.00
_cell.angle_gamma   90.00
#
_symmetry.space_group_name_H-M   'P 1'
#
loop_
_entity.id
_entity.type
_entity.pdbx_description
1 polymer ?
#
loop_
_entity_poly.entity_id
_entity_poly.type
_entity_poly.pdbx_seq_one_letter_code
_entity_poly.pdbx_strand_id
1 'polypeptide(L)'
;RDKEKIEKIVTSLGLKIGPRESRHADPKVHLNAICSQWLPISDAVLSMVCNKLPSPLDITAERVEKLMCVGARTFDSLPPETQELKS
;
A
#
# COMPACT_ATOMS: atom_id res chain seq x y z
N ARG A 1 3.49 -13.09 32.72
CA ARG A 1 4.76 -12.76 32.03
C ARG A 1 4.52 -12.12 30.67
N ASP A 2 3.72 -12.72 29.76
CA ASP A 2 3.51 -12.12 28.43
C ASP A 2 2.59 -10.89 28.45
N LYS A 3 1.59 -10.88 29.33
CA LYS A 3 0.72 -9.71 29.55
C LYS A 3 1.50 -8.44 29.93
N GLU A 4 2.49 -8.58 30.81
CA GLU A 4 3.33 -7.47 31.27
C GLU A 4 4.24 -6.92 30.15
N LYS A 5 4.71 -7.79 29.24
CA LYS A 5 5.44 -7.38 28.04
C LYS A 5 4.54 -6.63 27.06
N ILE A 6 3.30 -7.11 26.88
CA ILE A 6 2.30 -6.46 26.03
C ILE A 6 1.96 -5.08 26.57
N GLU A 7 1.72 -4.93 27.87
CA GLU A 7 1.46 -3.62 28.50
C GLU A 7 2.62 -2.63 28.29
N LYS A 8 3.88 -3.09 28.41
CA LYS A 8 5.05 -2.26 28.10
C LYS A 8 5.08 -1.82 26.63
N ILE A 9 4.76 -2.71 25.69
CA ILE A 9 4.69 -2.38 24.26
C ILE A 9 3.59 -1.34 24.01
N VAL A 10 2.38 -1.59 24.50
CA VAL A 10 1.23 -0.68 24.36
C VAL A 10 1.56 0.71 24.91
N THR A 11 2.17 0.78 26.09
CA THR A 11 2.56 2.04 26.72
C THR A 11 3.67 2.74 25.94
N SER A 12 4.71 2.02 25.52
CA SER A 12 5.85 2.60 24.79
C SER A 12 5.47 3.12 23.40
N LEU A 13 4.49 2.48 22.77
CA LEU A 13 3.96 2.84 21.45
C LEU A 13 2.77 3.82 21.53
N GLY A 14 2.31 4.18 22.72
CA GLY A 14 1.18 5.11 22.93
C GLY A 14 -0.18 4.56 22.48
N LEU A 15 -0.35 3.24 22.46
CA LEU A 15 -1.55 2.56 21.97
C LEU A 15 -2.64 2.50 23.03
N LYS A 16 -3.90 2.40 22.60
CA LYS A 16 -5.07 2.22 23.46
C LYS A 16 -5.80 0.95 23.05
N ILE A 17 -5.36 -0.17 23.62
CA ILE A 17 -6.00 -1.48 23.43
C ILE A 17 -7.25 -1.56 24.30
N GLY A 18 -8.38 -1.94 23.72
CA GLY A 18 -9.63 -2.08 24.44
C GLY A 18 -9.60 -3.24 25.46
N PRO A 19 -10.42 -3.18 26.53
CA PRO A 19 -10.52 -4.26 27.51
C PRO A 19 -11.04 -5.57 26.93
N ARG A 20 -11.73 -5.53 25.78
CA ARG A 20 -12.22 -6.71 25.05
C ARG A 20 -11.08 -7.46 24.39
N GLU A 21 -10.21 -6.76 23.66
CA GLU A 21 -9.07 -7.38 22.99
C GLU A 21 -7.99 -7.81 23.98
N SER A 22 -7.76 -7.03 25.05
CA SER A 22 -6.78 -7.35 26.09
C SER A 22 -7.12 -8.60 26.92
N ARG A 23 -8.41 -8.98 26.98
CA ARG A 23 -8.88 -10.18 27.70
C ARG A 23 -8.94 -11.41 26.81
N HIS A 24 -8.68 -11.28 25.51
CA HIS A 24 -8.77 -12.40 24.58
C HIS A 24 -7.65 -13.40 24.87
N ALA A 25 -7.95 -14.69 24.94
CA ALA A 25 -6.89 -15.69 25.22
C ALA A 25 -5.92 -15.87 24.03
N ASP A 26 -6.37 -15.51 22.83
CA ASP A 26 -5.59 -15.67 21.59
C ASP A 26 -4.53 -14.57 21.42
N PRO A 27 -3.22 -14.91 21.36
CA PRO A 27 -2.15 -13.95 21.09
C PRO A 27 -2.25 -13.26 19.73
N LYS A 28 -2.86 -13.89 18.72
CA LYS A 28 -3.02 -13.30 17.38
C LYS A 28 -3.92 -12.08 17.40
N VAL A 29 -4.97 -12.12 18.24
CA VAL A 29 -5.90 -10.98 18.41
C VAL A 29 -5.18 -9.79 19.02
N HIS A 30 -4.32 -10.02 20.02
CA HIS A 30 -3.50 -8.96 20.62
C HIS A 30 -2.52 -8.34 19.62
N LEU A 31 -1.82 -9.17 18.84
CA LEU A 31 -0.89 -8.69 17.82
C LEU A 31 -1.59 -7.87 16.75
N ASN A 32 -2.76 -8.31 16.28
CA ASN A 32 -3.55 -7.57 15.30
C ASN A 32 -3.99 -6.21 15.87
N ALA A 33 -4.49 -6.17 17.11
CA ALA A 33 -4.88 -4.91 17.76
C ALA A 33 -3.70 -3.93 17.93
N ILE A 34 -2.52 -4.43 18.30
CA ILE A 34 -1.30 -3.61 18.42
C ILE A 34 -0.89 -3.08 17.05
N CYS A 35 -0.71 -3.95 16.05
CA CYS A 35 -0.17 -3.56 14.75
C CYS A 35 -1.12 -2.68 13.94
N SER A 36 -2.43 -2.89 14.05
CA SER A 36 -3.43 -2.09 13.33
C SER A 36 -3.55 -0.66 13.88
N GLN A 37 -3.38 -0.46 15.19
CA GLN A 37 -3.43 0.87 15.80
C GLN A 37 -2.07 1.59 15.75
N TRP A 38 -0.95 0.84 15.78
CA TRP A 38 0.37 1.44 15.87
C TRP A 38 0.82 2.13 14.60
N LEU A 39 0.48 1.57 13.45
CA LEU A 39 0.87 2.15 12.18
C LEU A 39 -0.37 2.26 11.28
N PRO A 40 -0.75 3.47 10.84
CA PRO A 40 -1.75 3.62 9.79
C PRO A 40 -1.11 3.23 8.45
N ILE A 41 -0.89 1.92 8.26
CA ILE A 41 -0.11 1.38 7.14
C ILE A 41 -0.75 1.75 5.80
N SER A 42 -2.08 1.70 5.73
CA SER A 42 -2.84 2.08 4.55
C SER A 42 -2.55 3.54 4.18
N ASP A 43 -2.65 4.46 5.14
CA ASP A 43 -2.43 5.89 4.87
C ASP A 43 -0.97 6.18 4.53
N ALA A 44 -0.03 5.58 5.27
CA ALA A 44 1.40 5.75 5.02
C ALA A 44 1.79 5.24 3.62
N VAL A 45 1.30 4.07 3.22
CA VAL A 45 1.58 3.48 1.91
C VAL A 45 0.88 4.26 0.80
N LEU A 46 -0.41 4.57 0.95
CA LEU A 46 -1.16 5.32 -0.08
C LEU A 46 -0.59 6.73 -0.27
N SER A 47 -0.22 7.41 0.82
CA SER A 47 0.47 8.71 0.73
C SER A 47 1.82 8.59 0.03
N MET A 48 2.61 7.56 0.34
CA MET A 48 3.87 7.30 -0.36
C MET A 48 3.65 7.05 -1.85
N VAL A 49 2.64 6.26 -2.23
CA VAL A 49 2.28 6.00 -3.62
C VAL A 49 1.92 7.30 -4.32
N CYS A 50 1.05 8.13 -3.75
CA CYS A 50 0.70 9.42 -4.34
C CYS A 50 1.92 10.36 -4.50
N ASN A 51 2.91 10.27 -3.61
CA ASN A 51 4.12 11.10 -3.68
C ASN A 51 5.20 10.59 -4.64
N LYS A 52 5.22 9.29 -4.94
CA LYS A 52 6.31 8.64 -5.69
C LYS A 52 5.89 8.09 -7.04
N LEU A 53 4.63 7.70 -7.18
CA LEU A 53 4.08 7.25 -8.44
C LEU A 53 3.64 8.48 -9.24
N PRO A 54 4.13 8.66 -10.49
CA PRO A 54 3.62 9.72 -11.34
C PRO A 54 2.14 9.51 -11.65
N SER A 55 1.45 10.58 -12.06
CA SER A 55 0.08 10.48 -12.55
C SER A 55 0.00 9.43 -13.67
N PRO A 56 -1.08 8.64 -13.75
CA PRO A 56 -1.28 7.75 -14.90
C PRO A 56 -1.37 8.52 -16.23
N LEU A 57 -1.71 9.81 -16.19
CA LEU A 57 -1.66 10.70 -17.36
C LEU A 57 -0.23 11.12 -17.73
N ASP A 58 0.71 11.07 -16.78
CA ASP A 58 2.12 11.39 -16.98
C ASP A 58 2.94 10.14 -17.34
N ILE A 59 2.28 9.06 -17.77
CA ILE A 59 2.98 7.83 -18.16
C ILE A 59 3.86 8.10 -19.39
N THR A 60 5.12 7.68 -19.34
CA THR A 60 6.05 7.97 -20.43
C THR A 60 5.69 7.19 -21.69
N ALA A 61 5.95 7.79 -22.85
CA ALA A 61 5.78 7.16 -24.15
C ALA A 61 6.46 5.78 -24.25
N GLU A 62 7.63 5.61 -23.62
CA GLU A 62 8.34 4.32 -23.52
C GLU A 62 7.52 3.27 -22.74
N ARG A 63 6.86 3.67 -21.66
CA ARG A 63 5.98 2.77 -20.89
C ARG A 63 4.72 2.42 -21.66
N VAL A 64 4.11 3.39 -22.35
CA VAL A 64 2.95 3.15 -23.22
C VAL A 64 3.28 2.13 -24.29
N GLU A 65 4.43 2.30 -24.95
CA GLU A 65 4.91 1.38 -25.98
C GLU A 65 5.16 -0.02 -25.39
N LYS A 66 5.85 -0.14 -24.24
CA LYS A 66 6.03 -1.44 -23.57
C LYS A 66 4.71 -2.13 -23.15
N LEU A 67 3.68 -1.36 -22.80
CA LEU A 67 2.35 -1.87 -22.41
C LEU A 67 1.54 -2.32 -23.63
N MET A 68 1.56 -1.55 -24.71
CA MET A 68 0.68 -1.73 -25.88
C MET A 68 1.33 -2.61 -26.97
N CYS A 69 2.66 -2.61 -27.05
CA CYS A 69 3.44 -3.34 -28.03
C CYS A 69 4.01 -4.62 -27.43
N VAL A 70 3.14 -5.57 -27.11
CA VAL A 70 3.57 -6.91 -26.67
C VAL A 70 3.95 -7.75 -27.91
N GLY A 71 5.22 -8.15 -28.01
CA GLY A 71 5.75 -8.95 -29.13
C GLY A 71 6.36 -8.08 -30.25
N ALA A 72 6.23 -8.50 -31.51
CA ALA A 72 6.86 -7.82 -32.66
C ALA A 72 6.05 -6.65 -33.24
N ARG A 73 4.97 -6.22 -32.59
CA ARG A 73 4.10 -5.14 -33.09
C ARG A 73 4.68 -3.79 -32.71
N THR A 74 4.96 -2.94 -33.68
CA THR A 74 5.41 -1.56 -33.44
C THR A 74 4.23 -0.65 -33.12
N PHE A 75 4.45 0.41 -32.34
CA PHE A 75 3.37 1.32 -31.93
C PHE A 75 2.71 2.00 -33.14
N ASP A 76 3.50 2.30 -34.17
CA ASP A 76 3.04 2.93 -35.42
C ASP A 76 2.10 2.03 -36.25
N SER A 77 2.00 0.74 -35.91
CA SER A 77 1.08 -0.20 -36.54
C SER A 77 -0.32 -0.21 -35.90
N LEU A 78 -0.53 0.53 -34.80
CA LEU A 78 -1.81 0.64 -34.11
C LEU A 78 -2.73 1.67 -34.79
N PRO A 79 -4.05 1.60 -34.59
CA PRO A 79 -4.99 2.61 -35.09
C PRO A 79 -4.62 4.04 -34.66
N PRO A 80 -4.93 5.06 -35.48
CA PRO A 80 -4.53 6.46 -35.22
C PRO A 80 -5.03 6.97 -33.87
N GLU A 81 -6.23 6.56 -33.43
CA GLU A 81 -6.81 6.93 -32.13
C GLU A 81 -5.95 6.43 -30.95
N THR A 82 -5.20 5.34 -31.14
CA THR A 82 -4.29 4.79 -30.13
C THR A 82 -2.93 5.46 -30.17
N GLN A 83 -2.52 5.96 -31.34
CA GLN A 83 -1.26 6.69 -31.50
C GLN A 83 -1.29 8.05 -30.79
N GLU A 84 -2.45 8.71 -30.81
CA GLU A 84 -2.70 9.97 -30.08
C GLU A 84 -2.59 9.84 -28.55
N LEU A 85 -2.62 8.61 -28.01
CA LEU A 85 -2.41 8.38 -26.57
C LEU A 85 -0.94 8.52 -26.13
N LYS A 86 0.00 8.63 -27.09
CA LYS A 86 1.43 8.82 -26.82
C LYS A 86 1.83 10.31 -26.70
N SER A 87 0.96 11.23 -27.13
CA SER A 87 1.16 12.69 -27.14
C SER A 87 0.46 13.38 -25.97
#